data_AF-A0A0S8KY48-F1
#
_entry.id   AF-A0A0S8KY48-F1
#
_cell.length_a   1.000
_cell.length_b   1.000
_cell.length_c   1.000
_cell.angle_alpha   90.00
_cell.angle_beta   90.00
_cell.angle_gamma   90.00
#
_symmetry.space_group_name_H-M   'P 1'
#
loop_
_entity.id
_entity.type
_entity.pdbx_description
1 polymer ?
#
loop_
_entity_poly.entity_id
_entity_poly.type
_entity_poly.pdbx_seq_one_letter_code
_entity_poly.pdbx_strand_id
1 'polypeptide(L)' 'MWYVYVCNRRGQLYTGITKDLGHRMKQHKADLLYSEKFLDKHDAAKREQEIKGWCREKKLVLINRASG' A
#
# COMPACT_ATOMS: atom_id res chain seq x y z
N MET A 1 -14.45 -5.37 2.89
CA MET A 1 -13.06 -5.49 2.41
C MET A 1 -12.17 -4.43 3.02
N TRP A 2 -10.94 -4.81 3.32
CA TRP A 2 -9.83 -3.93 3.65
C TRP A 2 -8.85 -3.91 2.49
N TYR A 3 -8.13 -2.80 2.34
CA TYR A 3 -7.13 -2.62 1.32
C TYR A 3 -5.80 -2.26 1.96
N VAL A 4 -4.77 -3.02 1.64
CA VAL A 4 -3.38 -2.65 1.91
C VAL A 4 -2.89 -1.85 0.73
N TYR A 5 -2.20 -0.75 0.98
CA TYR A 5 -1.73 0.12 -0.09
C TYR A 5 -0.30 0.61 0.15
N VAL A 6 0.40 0.79 -0.97
CA VAL A 6 1.64 1.53 -1.02
C VAL A 6 1.42 2.74 -1.92
N CYS A 7 1.70 3.92 -1.39
CA CYS A 7 1.66 5.15 -2.17
C CYS A 7 2.97 5.92 -2.09
N ASN A 8 3.24 6.69 -3.13
CA ASN A 8 4.34 7.64 -3.13
C ASN A 8 3.80 9.02 -2.75
N ARG A 9 4.35 9.59 -1.67
CA ARG A 9 4.09 10.96 -1.26
C ARG A 9 5.41 11.72 -1.28
N ARG A 10 5.61 12.56 -2.30
CA ARG A 10 6.81 13.41 -2.46
C ARG A 10 8.14 12.63 -2.35
N GLY A 11 8.22 11.45 -2.95
CA GLY A 11 9.44 10.61 -2.97
C GLY A 11 9.57 9.63 -1.80
N GLN A 12 8.71 9.72 -0.79
CA GLN A 12 8.64 8.77 0.32
C GLN A 12 7.54 7.74 0.07
N LEU A 13 7.91 6.46 0.17
CA LEU A 13 6.97 5.35 0.09
C LEU A 13 6.24 5.21 1.43
N TYR A 14 4.93 5.34 1.39
CA TYR A 14 4.06 5.16 2.53
C TYR A 14 3.26 3.86 2.38
N THR A 15 3.13 3.12 3.47
CA THR A 15 2.42 1.84 3.54
C THR A 15 1.31 1.96 4.56
N GLY A 16 0.10 1.55 4.23
CA GLY A 16 -1.02 1.60 5.16
C GLY A 16 -2.18 0.70 4.75
N ILE A 17 -3.19 0.63 5.62
CA ILE A 17 -4.45 -0.05 5.34
C ILE A 17 -5.61 0.95 5.35
N THR A 18 -6.61 0.73 4.48
CA THR A 18 -7.83 1.55 4.44
C THR A 18 -9.00 0.70 3.97
N LYS A 19 -10.22 1.09 4.30
CA LYS A 19 -11.42 0.56 3.64
C LYS A 19 -11.76 1.32 2.37
N ASP A 20 -11.26 2.55 2.25
CA ASP A 20 -11.52 3.46 1.14
C ASP A 20 -10.22 4.05 0.60
N LEU A 21 -9.76 3.49 -0.53
CA LEU A 21 -8.51 3.87 -1.19
C LEU A 21 -8.64 5.21 -1.91
N GLY A 22 -9.70 5.37 -2.71
CA GLY A 22 -9.90 6.55 -3.55
C GLY A 22 -9.96 7.83 -2.73
N HIS A 23 -10.72 7.81 -1.63
CA HIS A 23 -10.84 8.97 -0.75
C HIS A 23 -9.49 9.31 -0.10
N ARG A 24 -8.73 8.30 0.33
CA ARG A 24 -7.41 8.47 0.98
C ARG A 24 -6.37 9.06 0.02
N MET A 25 -6.29 8.55 -1.20
CA MET A 25 -5.33 9.05 -2.20
C MET A 25 -5.63 10.50 -2.59
N LYS A 26 -6.92 10.82 -2.78
CA LYS A 26 -7.38 12.18 -3.07
C LYS A 26 -7.04 13.16 -1.95
N GLN A 27 -7.27 12.76 -0.69
CA GLN A 27 -6.97 13.59 0.49
C GLN A 27 -5.47 13.86 0.65
N HIS A 28 -4.63 12.85 0.41
CA HIS A 28 -3.19 12.97 0.61
C HIS A 28 -2.42 13.44 -0.62
N LYS A 29 -3.08 13.60 -1.77
CA LYS A 29 -2.46 13.89 -3.08
C LYS A 29 -1.24 12.99 -3.30
N ALA A 30 -1.44 11.69 -3.10
CA ALA A 30 -0.41 10.68 -3.20
C ALA A 30 -0.71 9.75 -4.37
N ASP A 31 0.35 9.33 -5.08
CA ASP A 31 0.24 8.39 -6.18
C ASP A 31 0.14 6.98 -5.63
N LEU A 32 -0.98 6.32 -5.91
CA LEU A 32 -1.15 4.91 -5.57
C LEU A 32 -0.23 4.08 -6.47
N LEU A 33 0.72 3.38 -5.86
CA LEU A 33 1.66 2.52 -6.56
C LEU A 33 1.26 1.05 -6.48
N TYR A 34 0.61 0.64 -5.39
CA TYR A 34 0.19 -0.74 -5.17
C TYR A 34 -1.03 -0.78 -4.27
N SER A 35 -1.96 -1.68 -4.56
CA SER A 35 -3.09 -1.98 -3.69
C SER A 35 -3.43 -3.46 -3.71
N GLU A 36 -3.67 -4.05 -2.54
CA GLU A 36 -4.06 -5.44 -2.36
C GLU A 36 -5.31 -5.53 -1.48
N LYS A 37 -6.23 -6.42 -1.86
CA LYS A 37 -7.57 -6.53 -1.24
C LYS A 37 -7.57 -7.69 -0.25
N PHE A 38 -8.11 -7.46 0.93
CA PHE A 38 -8.26 -8.45 1.99
C PHE A 38 -9.71 -8.47 2.50
N LEU A 39 -10.17 -9.64 2.91
CA LEU A 39 -11.49 -9.81 3.53
C LEU A 39 -11.48 -9.20 4.94
N ASP A 40 -10.45 -9.54 5.70
CA ASP A 40 -10.31 -9.18 7.11
C ASP A 40 -9.27 -8.10 7.37
N LYS A 41 -9.53 -7.32 8.45
CA LYS A 41 -8.59 -6.30 8.93
C LYS A 41 -7.27 -6.94 9.38
N HIS A 42 -7.35 -8.13 9.97
CA HIS A 42 -6.21 -8.80 10.58
C HIS A 42 -5.18 -9.22 9.53
N ASP A 43 -5.63 -9.82 8.42
CA ASP A 43 -4.77 -10.17 7.29
C ASP A 43 -4.17 -8.91 6.64
N ALA A 44 -4.97 -7.87 6.44
CA ALA A 44 -4.48 -6.59 5.93
C ALA A 44 -3.39 -5.99 6.83
N ALA A 45 -3.58 -6.03 8.15
CA ALA A 45 -2.61 -5.51 9.12
C ALA A 45 -1.32 -6.34 9.17
N LYS A 46 -1.41 -7.68 9.11
CA LYS A 46 -0.24 -8.55 8.98
C LYS A 46 0.57 -8.19 7.74
N ARG A 47 -0.11 -8.07 6.60
CA ARG A 47 0.53 -7.72 5.33
C ARG A 47 1.17 -6.33 5.36
N GLU A 48 0.50 -5.34 5.97
CA GLU A 48 1.07 -4.00 6.16
C GLU A 48 2.34 -4.04 7.00
N GLN A 49 2.38 -4.79 8.10
CA GLN A 49 3.58 -4.97 8.92
C GLN A 49 4.72 -5.64 8.15
N GLU A 50 4.41 -6.69 7.38
CA GLU A 50 5.39 -7.35 6.51
C GLU A 50 6.02 -6.35 5.53
N ILE A 51 5.18 -5.62 4.78
CA ILE A 51 5.65 -4.65 3.79
C ILE A 51 6.41 -3.51 4.49
N LYS A 52 5.95 -3.02 5.64
CA LYS A 52 6.60 -1.93 6.38
C LYS A 52 8.05 -2.28 6.74
N GLY A 53 8.30 -3.53 7.14
CA GLY A 53 9.62 -4.06 7.45
C GLY A 53 10.53 -4.33 6.23
N TRP A 54 10.01 -4.24 5.00
CA TRP A 54 10.83 -4.45 3.81
C TRP A 54 11.71 -3.24 3.48
N CYS A 55 12.92 -3.54 3.00
CA CYS A 55 13.80 -2.57 2.36
C CYS A 55 13.11 -1.94 1.14
N ARG A 56 13.53 -0.71 0.79
CA ARG A 56 12.95 0.07 -0.32
C ARG A 56 12.95 -0.71 -1.64
N GLU A 57 14.02 -1.42 -1.95
CA GLU A 57 14.13 -2.23 -3.18
C GLU A 57 13.07 -3.31 -3.26
N LYS A 58 12.85 -4.05 -2.17
CA LYS A 58 11.84 -5.12 -2.12
C LYS A 58 10.41 -4.57 -2.29
N LYS A 59 10.13 -3.37 -1.76
CA LYS A 59 8.87 -2.65 -2.02
C LYS A 59 8.71 -2.28 -3.50
N LEU A 60 9.77 -1.78 -4.13
CA LEU A 60 9.76 -1.42 -5.55
C LEU A 60 9.53 -2.65 -6.45
N VAL A 61 10.14 -3.79 -6.13
CA VAL A 61 9.90 -5.05 -6.84
C VAL A 61 8.42 -5.47 -6.73
N LEU A 62 7.81 -5.35 -5.55
CA LEU A 62 6.38 -5.65 -5.37
C LEU A 62 5.50 -4.73 -6.23
N ILE A 63 5.78 -3.42 -6.20
CA ILE A 63 5.06 -2.41 -7.00
C ILE A 63 5.19 -2.72 -8.49
N ASN A 64 6.40 -3.01 -8.96
CA ASN A 64 6.67 -3.30 -10.37
C ASN A 64 5.97 -4.60 -10.80
N ARG A 65 6.02 -5.65 -9.98
CA ARG A 65 5.30 -6.92 -10.24
C ARG A 65 3.79 -6.77 -10.36
N ALA A 66 3.19 -5.81 -9.68
CA ALA A 66 1.74 -5.60 -9.74
C ALA A 66 1.31 -4.70 -10.92
N SER A 67 2.27 -4.07 -11.59
CA SER A 67 2.05 -3.13 -12.69
C SER A 67 2.32 -3.74 -14.08
N GLY A 68 2.57 -5.05 -14.14
CA GLY A 68 2.74 -5.84 -15.38
C GLY A 68 1.71 -6.94 -15.47
#